data_AF-A0A365GVJ0-F1
#
_entry.id   AF-A0A365GVJ0-F1
#
_cell.length_a   1.000
_cell.length_b   1.000
_cell.length_c   1.000
_cell.angle_alpha   90.00
_cell.angle_beta   90.00
_cell.angle_gamma   90.00
#
_symmetry.space_group_name_H-M   'P 1'
#
loop_
_entity.id
_entity.type
_entity.pdbx_description
1 polymer ?
#
loop_
_entity_poly.entity_id
_entity_poly.type
_entity_poly.pdbx_seq_one_letter_code
_entity_poly.pdbx_strand_id
1 'polypeptide(L)'
;MVPALAGRSSSSHDATAQRLAAEFVPIPPATVERCVADVEACVTHLGLDPTPEIIERVAREHLTGMIKSRPPSGRPVRSRGRF
;
A
#
# COMPACT_ATOMS: atom_id res chain seq x y z
N MET A 1 11.64 -28.63 10.74
CA MET A 1 12.22 -27.27 10.67
C MET A 1 11.92 -26.74 9.28
N VAL A 2 10.90 -25.89 9.12
CA VAL A 2 10.48 -25.35 7.82
C VAL A 2 11.25 -24.04 7.54
N PRO A 3 11.89 -23.86 6.37
CA PRO A 3 12.61 -22.63 6.07
C PRO A 3 11.64 -21.52 5.60
N ALA A 4 12.08 -20.28 5.78
CA ALA A 4 11.33 -19.04 5.65
C ALA A 4 10.73 -18.81 4.24
N LEU A 5 9.39 -18.85 4.15
CA LEU A 5 8.64 -18.32 3.00
C LEU A 5 8.61 -16.78 2.95
N ALA A 6 9.00 -16.11 4.05
CA ALA A 6 8.98 -14.65 4.18
C ALA A 6 9.86 -13.93 3.14
N GLY A 7 10.96 -14.55 2.68
CA GLY A 7 11.86 -13.93 1.70
C GLY A 7 11.33 -13.89 0.26
N ARG A 8 10.37 -14.77 -0.07
CA ARG A 8 9.76 -14.81 -1.41
C ARG A 8 8.58 -13.85 -1.54
N SER A 9 7.80 -13.70 -0.47
CA SER A 9 6.74 -12.69 -0.40
C SER A 9 7.31 -11.27 -0.35
N SER A 10 8.39 -11.04 0.40
CA SER A 10 9.03 -9.72 0.44
C SER A 10 9.56 -9.27 -0.92
N SER A 11 10.09 -10.19 -1.73
CA SER A 11 10.59 -9.89 -3.08
C SER A 11 9.47 -9.70 -4.11
N SER A 12 8.34 -10.42 -3.99
CA SER A 12 7.16 -10.13 -4.82
C SER A 12 6.49 -8.81 -4.47
N HIS A 13 6.43 -8.45 -3.18
CA HIS A 13 5.82 -7.18 -2.75
C HIS A 13 6.69 -5.99 -3.11
N ASP A 14 8.00 -6.14 -3.06
CA ASP A 14 8.95 -5.13 -3.54
C ASP A 14 8.75 -4.84 -5.04
N ALA A 15 8.68 -5.89 -5.87
CA ALA A 15 8.42 -5.73 -7.30
C ALA A 15 7.04 -5.10 -7.59
N THR A 16 6.01 -5.47 -6.82
CA THR A 16 4.66 -4.87 -6.92
C THR A 16 4.68 -3.39 -6.49
N ALA A 17 5.35 -3.06 -5.39
CA ALA A 17 5.48 -1.69 -4.91
C ALA A 17 6.22 -0.81 -5.92
N GLN A 18 7.28 -1.32 -6.56
CA GLN A 18 7.99 -0.60 -7.63
C GLN A 18 7.08 -0.32 -8.84
N ARG A 19 6.31 -1.31 -9.30
CA ARG A 19 5.35 -1.12 -10.42
C ARG A 19 4.29 -0.06 -10.07
N LEU A 20 3.73 -0.14 -8.87
CA LEU A 20 2.73 0.82 -8.41
C LEU A 20 3.31 2.21 -8.19
N ALA A 21 4.55 2.33 -7.71
CA ALA A 21 5.21 3.63 -7.56
C ALA A 21 5.45 4.31 -8.92
N ALA A 22 5.74 3.54 -9.97
CA ALA A 22 5.87 4.05 -11.33
C ALA A 22 4.51 4.48 -11.93
N GLU A 23 3.42 3.78 -11.60
CA GLU A 23 2.06 4.11 -12.06
C GLU A 23 1.46 5.32 -11.30
N PHE A 24 1.65 5.37 -9.98
CA PHE A 24 1.08 6.37 -9.09
C PHE A 24 2.09 7.47 -8.72
N VAL A 25 2.75 8.05 -9.72
CA VAL A 25 3.77 9.13 -9.58
C VAL A 25 3.37 10.27 -8.62
N PRO A 26 2.10 10.71 -8.51
CA PRO A 26 1.70 11.75 -7.56
C PRO A 26 1.75 11.34 -6.07
N ILE A 27 2.00 10.06 -5.77
CA ILE A 27 2.06 9.48 -4.44
C ILE A 27 3.52 9.12 -4.13
N PRO A 28 4.06 9.47 -2.94
CA PRO A 28 5.42 9.10 -2.56
C PRO A 28 5.63 7.56 -2.57
N PRO A 29 6.77 7.05 -3.06
CA PRO A 29 7.06 5.61 -3.09
C PRO A 29 6.92 4.92 -1.73
N ALA A 30 7.40 5.56 -0.65
CA ALA A 30 7.25 5.04 0.71
C ALA A 30 5.78 4.87 1.15
N THR A 31 4.87 5.72 0.64
CA THR A 31 3.42 5.57 0.87
C THR A 31 2.86 4.40 0.08
N VAL A 32 3.36 4.16 -1.14
CA VAL A 32 2.99 2.98 -1.95
C VAL A 32 3.44 1.69 -1.27
N GLU A 33 4.69 1.63 -0.81
CA GLU A 33 5.24 0.47 -0.07
C GLU A 33 4.41 0.16 1.18
N ARG A 34 4.08 1.20 1.96
CA ARG A 34 3.23 1.06 3.14
C ARG A 34 1.84 0.55 2.78
N CYS A 35 1.24 1.07 1.72
CA CYS A 35 -0.05 0.61 1.22
C CYS A 35 -0.02 -0.87 0.82
N VAL A 36 1.02 -1.33 0.13
CA VAL A 36 1.18 -2.74 -0.27
C VAL A 36 1.28 -3.65 0.97
N ALA A 37 2.07 -3.25 1.97
CA ALA A 37 2.20 -3.99 3.23
C ALA A 37 0.89 -4.03 4.04
N ASP A 38 0.17 -2.90 4.10
CA ASP A 38 -1.12 -2.81 4.81
C ASP A 38 -2.18 -3.68 4.10
N VAL A 39 -2.18 -3.73 2.76
CA VAL A 39 -3.06 -4.59 1.97
C VAL A 39 -2.75 -6.07 2.21
N GLU A 40 -1.48 -6.48 2.18
CA GLU A 40 -1.07 -7.86 2.49
C GLU A 40 -1.57 -8.27 3.88
N ALA A 41 -1.38 -7.41 4.88
CA ALA A 41 -1.84 -7.65 6.25
C ALA A 41 -3.36 -7.77 6.31
N CYS A 42 -4.11 -6.91 5.60
CA CYS A 42 -5.56 -6.97 5.54
C CYS A 42 -6.07 -8.26 4.87
N VAL A 43 -5.51 -8.62 3.72
CA VAL A 43 -5.90 -9.82 2.96
C VAL A 43 -5.63 -11.08 3.79
N THR A 44 -4.46 -11.15 4.43
CA THR A 44 -4.10 -12.24 5.35
C THR A 44 -5.04 -12.28 6.56
N HIS A 45 -5.36 -11.13 7.16
CA HIS A 45 -6.28 -11.03 8.30
C HIS A 45 -7.69 -11.50 7.94
N LEU A 46 -8.13 -11.30 6.70
CA LEU A 46 -9.41 -11.79 6.19
C LEU A 46 -9.39 -13.29 5.85
N GLY A 47 -8.26 -13.98 6.01
CA GLY A 47 -8.10 -15.40 5.69
C GLY A 47 -8.03 -15.69 4.19
N LEU A 48 -7.77 -14.66 3.37
CA LEU A 48 -7.54 -14.80 1.94
C LEU A 48 -6.05 -15.09 1.68
N ASP A 49 -5.78 -15.83 0.61
CA ASP A 49 -4.39 -16.02 0.16
C ASP A 49 -3.87 -14.69 -0.44
N PRO A 50 -2.79 -14.10 0.11
CA PRO A 50 -2.24 -12.83 -0.34
C PRO A 50 -1.44 -13.01 -1.64
N THR A 51 -2.12 -13.38 -2.72
CA THR A 51 -1.47 -13.52 -4.03
C THR A 51 -1.08 -12.15 -4.57
N PRO A 52 0.00 -12.05 -5.37
CA PRO A 52 0.42 -10.78 -5.97
C PRO A 52 -0.70 -10.09 -6.76
N GLU A 53 -1.57 -10.85 -7.43
CA GLU A 53 -2.69 -10.30 -8.20
C GLU A 53 -3.75 -9.65 -7.30
N ILE A 54 -4.07 -10.27 -6.16
CA ILE A 54 -5.02 -9.72 -5.19
C ILE A 54 -4.44 -8.45 -4.55
N ILE A 55 -3.19 -8.52 -4.09
CA ILE A 55 -2.51 -7.39 -3.46
C ILE A 55 -2.44 -6.21 -4.43
N GLU A 56 -2.01 -6.45 -5.67
CA GLU A 56 -1.87 -5.40 -6.66
C GLU A 56 -3.23 -4.76 -6.98
N ARG A 57 -4.29 -5.56 -7.15
CA ARG A 57 -5.63 -5.04 -7.44
C ARG A 57 -6.15 -4.17 -6.29
N VAL A 58 -6.06 -4.66 -5.06
CA VAL A 58 -6.56 -3.92 -3.89
C VAL A 58 -5.73 -2.66 -3.62
N ALA A 59 -4.41 -2.73 -3.80
CA ALA A 59 -3.53 -1.56 -3.67
C ALA A 59 -3.86 -0.50 -4.72
N ARG A 60 -4.07 -0.88 -6.01
CA ARG A 60 -4.48 0.07 -7.05
C ARG A 60 -5.79 0.79 -6.73
N GLU A 61 -6.78 0.06 -6.24
CA GLU A 61 -8.06 0.66 -5.81
C GLU A 61 -7.85 1.63 -4.65
N HIS A 62 -7.03 1.27 -3.67
CA HIS A 62 -6.73 2.15 -2.53
C HIS A 62 -6.00 3.43 -2.96
N LEU A 63 -4.94 3.32 -3.76
CA LEU A 63 -4.17 4.45 -4.28
C LEU A 63 -5.03 5.37 -5.17
N THR A 64 -5.89 4.78 -5.99
CA THR A 64 -6.89 5.52 -6.78
C THR A 64 -7.85 6.29 -5.89
N GLY A 65 -8.34 5.65 -4.82
CA GLY A 65 -9.12 6.29 -3.78
C GLY A 65 -8.41 7.49 -3.17
N MET A 66 -7.13 7.35 -2.78
CA MET A 66 -6.36 8.47 -2.22
C MET A 66 -6.25 9.66 -3.17
N ILE A 67 -6.03 9.43 -4.47
CA ILE A 67 -5.97 10.51 -5.46
C ILE A 67 -7.33 11.19 -5.59
N LYS A 68 -8.41 10.41 -5.73
CA LYS A 68 -9.77 10.94 -5.94
C LYS A 68 -10.35 11.60 -4.69
N SER A 69 -9.95 11.14 -3.51
CA SER A 69 -10.40 11.66 -2.22
C SER A 69 -9.53 12.78 -1.69
N ARG A 70 -8.46 13.20 -2.38
CA ARG A 70 -7.72 14.41 -2.00
C ARG A 70 -8.67 15.61 -2.07
N PRO A 71 -8.96 16.27 -0.93
CA PRO A 71 -9.78 17.46 -0.96
C PRO A 71 -9.08 18.54 -1.79
N PRO A 72 -9.80 19.31 -2.64
CA PRO A 72 -9.21 20.35 -3.49
C PRO A 72 -8.58 21.50 -2.68
N SER A 73 -8.82 21.55 -1.37
CA SER A 73 -8.17 22.48 -0.45
C SER A 73 -6.98 21.81 0.21
N GLY A 74 -5.78 22.22 -0.19
CA GLY A 74 -4.52 21.95 0.52
C GLY A 74 -4.47 22.63 1.89
N ARG A 75 -5.48 22.42 2.74
CA ARG A 75 -5.44 22.84 4.13
C ARG A 75 -4.67 21.76 4.89
N PRO A 76 -3.41 22.02 5.32
CA PRO A 76 -2.81 21.13 6.29
C PRO A 76 -3.77 21.08 7.47
N VAL A 77 -4.12 19.86 7.91
CA VAL A 77 -4.68 19.70 9.24
C VAL A 77 -3.64 20.30 10.18
N ARG A 78 -3.91 21.51 10.68
CA ARG A 78 -3.06 22.13 11.70
C ARG A 78 -3.18 21.24 12.92
N SER A 79 -2.21 20.35 13.10
CA SER A 79 -1.89 19.81 14.41
C SER A 79 -1.33 20.95 15.26
N ARG A 80 -2.20 21.76 15.88
CA ARG A 80 -1.88 22.76 16.92
C ARG A 80 -3.16 23.05 17.73
N GLY A 81 -3.27 22.88 19.04
CA GLY A 81 -2.35 22.48 20.12
C GLY A 81 -3.17 21.80 21.22
N ARG A 82 -2.62 20.99 22.13
CA ARG A 82 -1.95 21.41 23.38
C ARG A 82 -2.35 22.82 23.83
N PHE A 83 -3.44 22.91 24.61
CA PHE A 83 -3.56 23.53 25.94
C PHE A 83 -4.79 22.93 26.62
#